data_AF-A0A0E0R684-F1
#
_entry.id   AF-A0A0E0R684-F1
#
_cell.length_a   1.000
_cell.length_b   1.000
_cell.length_c   1.000
_cell.angle_alpha   90.00
_cell.angle_beta   90.00
_cell.angle_gamma   90.00
#
_symmetry.space_group_name_H-M   'P 1'
#
loop_
_entity.id
_entity.type
_entity.pdbx_description
1 polymer ?
#
loop_
_entity_poly.entity_id
_entity_poly.type
_entity_poly.pdbx_seq_one_letter_code
_entity_poly.pdbx_strand_id
1 'polypeptide(L)'
;MKKPSTLLRSLSTRLSTRLAPSPASVDECVEDAAELLDACAGLRDRLEMIRGYVSSMRVALHWLGDGAAAVTARRRAAAAFAECEAVERRCGAELAKCGSNLRKLGERALTHAKQQQQQQRHGDAQADEALAGARAAALLAIGALGAALAFRPRRAVSVGVAPPAGAPWECALQEVQRQVKEEYERRRKEGVPCMAELDAAAAAGRAVQRAVAAGRPCPDAAAVVAAARRRCDELEEKVFVLDEKVGELHRELIGVRMVLLEWSQAARGHQLLKF
;
A
#
# COMPACT_ATOMS: atom_id res chain seq x y z
N MET A 1 2.89 -20.66 9.90
CA MET A 1 2.98 -19.76 8.73
C MET A 1 3.99 -18.68 9.03
N LYS A 2 5.07 -18.55 8.24
CA LYS A 2 6.07 -17.49 8.46
C LYS A 2 5.56 -16.19 7.82
N LYS A 3 5.72 -15.06 8.51
CA LYS A 3 5.25 -13.76 8.01
C LYS A 3 6.12 -13.34 6.80
N PRO A 4 5.57 -12.65 5.79
CA PRO A 4 6.37 -12.10 4.67
C PRO A 4 7.55 -11.24 5.15
N SER A 5 7.38 -10.55 6.28
CA SER A 5 8.43 -9.77 6.96
C SER A 5 9.59 -10.63 7.46
N THR A 6 9.37 -11.89 7.86
CA THR A 6 10.46 -12.78 8.27
C THR A 6 11.32 -13.22 7.08
N LEU A 7 10.73 -13.25 5.87
CA LEU A 7 11.43 -13.61 4.64
C LEU A 7 12.24 -12.44 4.09
N LEU A 8 11.68 -11.22 4.07
CA LEU A 8 12.42 -10.00 3.69
C LEU A 8 13.60 -9.74 4.62
N ARG A 9 13.42 -9.94 5.93
CA ARG A 9 14.50 -9.80 6.93
C ARG A 9 15.58 -10.88 6.78
N SER A 10 15.20 -12.12 6.45
CA SER A 10 16.15 -13.20 6.13
C SER A 10 16.94 -12.92 4.85
N LEU A 11 16.33 -12.27 3.86
CA LEU A 11 17.01 -11.82 2.64
C LEU A 11 17.99 -10.69 2.98
N SER A 12 17.54 -9.65 3.69
CA SER A 12 18.37 -8.50 4.11
C SER A 12 19.64 -8.92 4.88
N THR A 13 19.54 -9.84 5.85
CA THR A 13 20.70 -10.29 6.64
C THR A 13 21.75 -11.08 5.84
N ARG A 14 21.39 -11.69 4.71
CA ARG A 14 22.31 -12.55 3.92
C ARG A 14 22.99 -11.83 2.76
N LEU A 15 22.52 -10.63 2.43
CA LEU A 15 23.01 -9.79 1.34
C LEU A 15 24.28 -8.97 1.72
N SER A 16 24.71 -9.04 2.99
CA SER A 16 25.75 -8.16 3.56
C SER A 16 27.20 -8.53 3.22
N THR A 17 27.47 -9.62 2.49
CA THR A 17 28.86 -9.96 2.12
C THR A 17 28.95 -10.49 0.69
N ARG A 18 29.58 -9.70 -0.20
CA ARG A 18 30.44 -10.08 -1.35
C ARG A 18 30.10 -9.35 -2.66
N LEU A 19 31.19 -8.90 -3.31
CA LEU A 19 31.43 -8.35 -4.66
C LEU A 19 30.25 -7.72 -5.43
N ALA A 20 30.50 -6.48 -5.86
CA ALA A 20 29.50 -5.57 -6.39
C ALA A 20 29.03 -5.94 -7.82
N PRO A 21 27.70 -5.95 -8.08
CA PRO A 21 27.13 -6.05 -9.42
C PRO A 21 27.47 -4.82 -10.30
N SER A 22 27.14 -4.87 -11.60
CA SER A 22 27.37 -3.74 -12.50
C SER A 22 26.65 -2.47 -11.97
N PRO A 23 27.32 -1.29 -11.94
CA PRO A 23 26.79 -0.10 -11.27
C PRO A 23 25.41 0.33 -11.78
N ALA A 24 25.18 0.23 -13.09
CA ALA A 24 23.91 0.61 -13.71
C ALA A 24 22.72 -0.24 -13.24
N SER A 25 22.93 -1.56 -13.06
CA SER A 25 21.85 -2.47 -12.67
C SER A 25 21.45 -2.35 -11.18
N VAL A 26 22.41 -1.98 -10.33
CA VAL A 26 22.17 -1.67 -8.92
C VAL A 26 21.44 -0.34 -8.77
N ASP A 27 21.86 0.66 -9.55
CA ASP A 27 21.23 1.99 -9.53
C ASP A 27 19.76 1.92 -9.95
N GLU A 28 19.42 1.14 -10.97
CA GLU A 28 18.01 0.87 -11.32
C GLU A 28 17.20 0.29 -10.15
N CYS A 29 17.78 -0.64 -9.38
CA CYS A 29 17.11 -1.24 -8.23
C CYS A 29 16.96 -0.24 -7.08
N VAL A 30 17.92 0.67 -6.90
CA VAL A 30 17.84 1.77 -5.92
C VAL A 30 16.69 2.70 -6.26
N GLU A 31 16.54 3.07 -7.54
CA GLU A 31 15.44 3.90 -8.02
C GLU A 31 14.08 3.19 -7.89
N ASP A 32 13.98 1.93 -8.31
CA ASP A 32 12.75 1.13 -8.17
C ASP A 32 12.33 1.03 -6.68
N ALA A 33 13.29 0.86 -5.76
CA ALA A 33 13.01 0.84 -4.32
C ALA A 33 12.58 2.21 -3.79
N ALA A 34 13.14 3.31 -4.28
CA ALA A 34 12.71 4.67 -3.92
C ALA A 34 11.27 4.93 -4.37
N GLU A 35 10.93 4.59 -5.61
CA GLU A 35 9.56 4.74 -6.12
C GLU A 35 8.54 3.88 -5.34
N LEU A 36 8.94 2.69 -4.85
CA LEU A 36 8.10 1.87 -3.98
C LEU A 36 7.86 2.49 -2.62
N LEU A 37 8.88 3.14 -2.04
CA LEU A 37 8.74 3.88 -0.79
C LEU A 37 7.79 5.07 -0.97
N ASP A 38 7.91 5.81 -2.06
CA ASP A 38 6.99 6.91 -2.41
C ASP A 38 5.55 6.41 -2.59
N ALA A 39 5.38 5.24 -3.21
CA ALA A 39 4.06 4.63 -3.34
C ALA A 39 3.47 4.21 -1.98
N CYS A 40 4.29 3.70 -1.06
CA CYS A 40 3.88 3.41 0.32
C CYS A 40 3.50 4.69 1.07
N ALA A 41 4.30 5.75 0.96
CA ALA A 41 4.01 7.05 1.57
C ALA A 41 2.68 7.61 1.06
N GLY A 42 2.51 7.65 -0.27
CA GLY A 42 1.28 8.11 -0.89
C GLY A 42 0.05 7.30 -0.46
N LEU A 43 0.18 5.98 -0.25
CA LEU A 43 -0.85 5.12 0.32
C LEU A 43 -1.24 5.53 1.74
N ARG A 44 -0.24 5.75 2.60
CA ARG A 44 -0.45 6.16 4.00
C ARG A 44 -1.12 7.52 4.09
N ASP A 45 -0.75 8.47 3.24
CA ASP A 45 -1.41 9.78 3.17
C ASP A 45 -2.91 9.66 2.88
N ARG A 46 -3.33 8.65 2.10
CA ARG A 46 -4.77 8.40 1.85
C ARG A 46 -5.45 7.74 3.03
N LEU A 47 -4.80 6.80 3.70
CA LEU A 47 -5.33 6.22 4.92
C LEU A 47 -5.53 7.32 5.97
N GLU A 48 -4.63 8.29 6.03
CA GLU A 48 -4.77 9.48 6.86
C GLU A 48 -5.94 10.36 6.42
N MET A 49 -6.15 10.55 5.12
CA MET A 49 -7.33 11.24 4.60
C MET A 49 -8.64 10.56 5.04
N ILE A 50 -8.69 9.21 5.02
CA ILE A 50 -9.85 8.43 5.49
C ILE A 50 -10.02 8.55 7.01
N ARG A 51 -8.94 8.63 7.79
CA ARG A 51 -9.03 8.97 9.23
C ARG A 51 -9.60 10.37 9.45
N GLY A 52 -9.21 11.33 8.60
CA GLY A 52 -9.80 12.67 8.57
C GLY A 52 -11.31 12.62 8.30
N TYR A 53 -11.76 11.76 7.38
CA TYR A 53 -13.19 11.51 7.15
C TYR A 53 -13.90 11.01 8.41
N VAL A 54 -13.36 9.97 9.06
CA VAL A 54 -13.93 9.41 10.30
C VAL A 54 -14.02 10.47 11.39
N SER A 55 -12.96 11.28 11.52
CA SER A 55 -12.90 12.37 12.50
C SER A 55 -13.98 13.43 12.24
N SER A 56 -14.11 13.90 11.00
CA SER A 56 -15.16 14.86 10.60
C SER A 56 -16.56 14.29 10.81
N MET A 57 -16.78 13.02 10.46
CA MET A 57 -18.04 12.33 10.70
C MET A 57 -18.37 12.30 12.20
N ARG A 58 -17.41 11.92 13.05
CA ARG A 58 -17.61 11.90 14.52
C ARG A 58 -17.94 13.28 15.08
N VAL A 59 -17.30 14.34 14.59
CA VAL A 59 -17.63 15.72 14.94
C VAL A 59 -19.08 16.05 14.55
N ALA A 60 -19.49 15.70 13.32
CA ALA A 60 -20.87 15.92 12.87
C ALA A 60 -21.88 15.20 13.77
N LEU A 61 -21.64 13.92 14.07
CA LEU A 61 -22.50 13.11 14.92
C LEU A 61 -22.52 13.58 16.38
N HIS A 62 -21.43 14.18 16.88
CA HIS A 62 -21.39 14.78 18.21
C HIS A 62 -22.31 16.00 18.31
N TRP A 63 -22.23 16.93 17.35
CA TRP A 63 -23.13 18.11 17.32
C TRP A 63 -24.61 17.73 17.24
N LEU A 64 -24.92 16.58 16.64
CA LEU A 64 -26.29 16.07 16.50
C LEU A 64 -26.77 15.22 17.70
N GLY A 65 -25.89 14.81 18.61
CA GLY A 65 -26.26 14.00 19.77
C GLY A 65 -27.02 14.79 20.84
N ASP A 66 -26.40 15.86 21.35
CA ASP A 66 -26.92 16.60 22.51
C ASP A 66 -27.66 17.90 22.15
N GLY A 67 -27.60 18.33 20.88
CA GLY A 67 -28.00 19.68 20.47
C GLY A 67 -28.70 19.80 19.11
N ALA A 68 -29.22 18.72 18.53
CA ALA A 68 -29.79 18.73 17.16
C ALA A 68 -30.89 19.80 16.91
N ALA A 69 -31.57 20.24 17.97
CA ALA A 69 -32.56 21.32 17.91
C ALA A 69 -31.93 22.71 17.71
N ALA A 70 -30.70 22.94 18.19
CA ALA A 70 -30.01 24.22 18.11
C ALA A 70 -29.48 24.49 16.70
N VAL A 71 -29.81 25.67 16.16
CA VAL A 71 -29.38 26.11 14.81
C VAL A 71 -27.86 26.11 14.66
N THR A 72 -27.13 26.49 15.71
CA THR A 72 -25.67 26.51 15.74
C THR A 72 -25.06 25.11 15.63
N ALA A 73 -25.61 24.13 16.36
CA ALA A 73 -25.17 22.74 16.30
C ALA A 73 -25.42 22.14 14.90
N ARG A 74 -26.58 22.41 14.31
CA ARG A 74 -26.91 21.96 12.95
C ARG A 74 -25.98 22.55 11.89
N ARG A 75 -25.61 23.84 12.02
CA ARG A 75 -24.63 24.49 11.14
C ARG A 75 -23.24 23.87 11.27
N ARG A 76 -22.80 23.57 12.49
CA ARG A 76 -21.50 22.91 12.73
C ARG A 76 -21.47 21.48 12.20
N ALA A 77 -22.55 20.71 12.39
CA ALA A 77 -22.68 19.38 11.81
C ALA A 77 -22.65 19.43 10.27
N ALA A 78 -23.37 20.37 9.65
CA ALA A 78 -23.36 20.55 8.20
C ALA A 78 -21.97 20.88 7.65
N ALA A 79 -21.22 21.75 8.32
CA ALA A 79 -19.83 22.04 7.94
C ALA A 79 -18.94 20.79 8.01
N ALA A 80 -19.06 20.00 9.08
CA ALA A 80 -18.30 18.76 9.22
C ALA A 80 -18.67 17.71 8.16
N PHE A 81 -19.95 17.60 7.77
CA PHE A 81 -20.34 16.75 6.63
C PHE A 81 -19.80 17.25 5.28
N ALA A 82 -19.69 18.56 5.08
CA ALA A 82 -19.10 19.10 3.86
C ALA A 82 -17.61 18.70 3.72
N GLU A 83 -16.88 18.62 4.84
CA GLU A 83 -15.52 18.07 4.86
C GLU A 83 -15.50 16.58 4.50
N CYS A 84 -16.45 15.79 5.01
CA CYS A 84 -16.61 14.39 4.63
C CYS A 84 -16.81 14.22 3.11
N GLU A 85 -17.70 15.01 2.51
CA GLU A 85 -17.94 14.99 1.06
C GLU A 85 -16.71 15.41 0.25
N ALA A 86 -15.90 16.33 0.78
CA ALA A 86 -14.64 16.73 0.16
C ALA A 86 -13.63 15.58 0.13
N VAL A 87 -13.55 14.80 1.20
CA VAL A 87 -12.71 13.60 1.26
C VAL A 87 -13.22 12.52 0.30
N GLU A 88 -14.52 12.23 0.29
CA GLU A 88 -15.13 11.23 -0.61
C GLU A 88 -14.76 11.50 -2.09
N ARG A 89 -14.83 12.77 -2.52
CA ARG A 89 -14.45 13.19 -3.87
C ARG A 89 -12.96 13.01 -4.19
N ARG A 90 -12.08 13.17 -3.20
CA ARG A 90 -10.63 13.06 -3.37
C ARG A 90 -10.15 11.61 -3.38
N CYS A 91 -10.72 10.75 -2.52
CA CYS A 91 -10.29 9.36 -2.36
C CYS A 91 -10.29 8.57 -3.67
N GLY A 92 -11.36 8.66 -4.47
CA GLY A 92 -11.48 7.90 -5.73
C GLY A 92 -10.44 8.29 -6.79
N ALA A 93 -10.28 9.60 -7.03
CA ALA A 93 -9.34 10.11 -8.04
C ALA A 93 -7.89 9.82 -7.66
N GLU A 94 -7.57 10.01 -6.39
CA GLU A 94 -6.24 9.70 -5.89
C GLU A 94 -5.95 8.21 -6.05
N LEU A 95 -6.84 7.29 -5.63
CA LEU A 95 -6.58 5.83 -5.67
C LEU A 95 -6.28 5.34 -7.10
N ALA A 96 -6.99 5.88 -8.08
CA ALA A 96 -6.71 5.62 -9.48
C ALA A 96 -5.30 6.05 -9.91
N LYS A 97 -4.82 7.21 -9.42
CA LYS A 97 -3.48 7.74 -9.69
C LYS A 97 -2.39 6.80 -9.14
N CYS A 98 -2.50 6.37 -7.88
CA CYS A 98 -1.55 5.43 -7.27
C CYS A 98 -1.47 4.11 -8.03
N GLY A 99 -2.63 3.54 -8.40
CA GLY A 99 -2.66 2.31 -9.17
C GLY A 99 -2.01 2.45 -10.55
N SER A 100 -2.15 3.62 -11.20
CA SER A 100 -1.51 3.87 -12.49
C SER A 100 0.02 3.96 -12.42
N ASN A 101 0.56 4.54 -11.35
CA ASN A 101 2.01 4.65 -11.14
C ASN A 101 2.63 3.29 -10.81
N LEU A 102 2.01 2.55 -9.90
CA LEU A 102 2.47 1.20 -9.55
C LEU A 102 2.37 0.22 -10.72
N ARG A 103 1.38 0.40 -11.61
CA ARG A 103 1.34 -0.33 -12.88
C ARG A 103 2.57 -0.06 -13.74
N LYS A 104 2.92 1.21 -13.96
CA LYS A 104 4.09 1.59 -14.75
C LYS A 104 5.39 1.08 -14.14
N LEU A 105 5.52 1.16 -12.82
CA LEU A 105 6.65 0.61 -12.07
C LEU A 105 6.74 -0.92 -12.23
N GLY A 106 5.63 -1.64 -12.11
CA GLY A 106 5.56 -3.08 -12.36
C GLY A 106 5.96 -3.47 -13.78
N GLU A 107 5.48 -2.74 -14.78
CA GLU A 107 5.83 -2.97 -16.18
C GLU A 107 7.34 -2.76 -16.42
N ARG A 108 7.94 -1.71 -15.86
CA ARG A 108 9.38 -1.43 -15.93
C ARG A 108 10.23 -2.50 -15.22
N ALA A 109 9.89 -2.83 -13.98
CA ALA A 109 10.61 -3.85 -13.21
C ALA A 109 10.61 -5.22 -13.94
N LEU A 110 9.49 -5.58 -14.58
CA LEU A 110 9.40 -6.78 -15.41
C LEU A 110 10.26 -6.71 -16.67
N THR A 111 10.37 -5.55 -17.33
CA THR A 111 11.25 -5.39 -18.49
C THR A 111 12.72 -5.50 -18.12
N HIS A 112 13.14 -4.87 -17.00
CA HIS A 112 14.51 -4.96 -16.50
C HIS A 112 14.88 -6.41 -16.16
N ALA A 113 13.99 -7.13 -15.48
CA ALA A 113 14.20 -8.53 -15.14
C ALA A 113 14.38 -9.43 -16.40
N LYS A 114 13.60 -9.20 -17.46
CA LYS A 114 13.70 -9.98 -18.71
C LYS A 114 14.97 -9.67 -19.51
N GLN A 115 15.36 -8.39 -19.58
CA GLN A 115 16.59 -7.98 -20.28
C GLN A 115 17.82 -8.60 -19.63
N GLN A 116 17.87 -8.65 -18.30
CA GLN A 116 19.00 -9.26 -17.60
C GLN A 116 19.03 -10.77 -17.74
N GLN A 117 17.88 -11.45 -17.75
CA GLN A 117 17.81 -12.90 -17.99
C GLN A 117 18.36 -13.29 -19.37
N GLN A 118 18.27 -12.40 -20.37
CA GLN A 118 18.91 -12.58 -21.67
C GLN A 118 20.43 -12.30 -21.65
N GLN A 119 20.89 -11.35 -20.83
CA GLN A 119 22.32 -11.00 -20.68
C GLN A 119 23.10 -11.98 -19.78
N GLN A 120 22.43 -12.71 -18.89
CA GLN A 120 23.00 -13.70 -17.96
C GLN A 120 23.62 -14.94 -18.61
N ARG A 121 23.63 -15.08 -19.95
CA ARG A 121 24.31 -16.19 -20.61
C ARG A 121 25.85 -16.17 -20.48
N HIS A 122 26.46 -15.09 -19.98
CA HIS A 122 27.93 -14.93 -19.92
C HIS A 122 28.50 -14.25 -18.65
N GLY A 123 27.82 -14.27 -17.48
CA GLY A 123 28.23 -13.50 -16.28
C GLY A 123 28.50 -14.29 -14.99
N ASP A 124 29.17 -13.64 -14.03
CA ASP A 124 29.56 -14.14 -12.70
C ASP A 124 28.34 -14.40 -11.79
N ALA A 125 28.15 -15.65 -11.35
CA ALA A 125 26.87 -16.16 -10.86
C ALA A 125 26.36 -15.60 -9.52
N GLN A 126 27.23 -15.03 -8.67
CA GLN A 126 26.91 -14.79 -7.26
C GLN A 126 26.44 -13.36 -6.94
N ALA A 127 27.01 -12.33 -7.59
CA ALA A 127 26.51 -10.96 -7.52
C ALA A 127 25.14 -10.83 -8.24
N ASP A 128 24.93 -11.67 -9.26
CA ASP A 128 23.66 -11.81 -9.96
C ASP A 128 22.53 -12.37 -9.08
N GLU A 129 22.83 -13.27 -8.13
CA GLU A 129 21.82 -13.85 -7.22
C GLU A 129 21.24 -12.78 -6.26
N ALA A 130 22.12 -11.96 -5.70
CA ALA A 130 21.79 -10.92 -4.73
C ALA A 130 20.90 -9.83 -5.36
N LEU A 131 21.26 -9.40 -6.57
CA LEU A 131 20.50 -8.45 -7.37
C LEU A 131 19.17 -9.05 -7.88
N ALA A 132 19.16 -10.33 -8.27
CA ALA A 132 17.93 -11.04 -8.61
C ALA A 132 16.96 -11.11 -7.43
N GLY A 133 17.47 -11.33 -6.21
CA GLY A 133 16.70 -11.28 -4.97
C GLY A 133 16.08 -9.91 -4.71
N ALA A 134 16.84 -8.82 -4.88
CA ALA A 134 16.33 -7.46 -4.71
C ALA A 134 15.21 -7.12 -5.71
N ARG A 135 15.37 -7.51 -6.98
CA ARG A 135 14.32 -7.33 -8.00
C ARG A 135 13.09 -8.18 -7.74
N ALA A 136 13.28 -9.42 -7.29
CA ALA A 136 12.17 -10.27 -6.88
C ALA A 136 11.40 -9.67 -5.70
N ALA A 137 12.09 -9.07 -4.73
CA ALA A 137 11.47 -8.34 -3.62
C ALA A 137 10.72 -7.09 -4.12
N ALA A 138 11.28 -6.32 -5.05
CA ALA A 138 10.61 -5.18 -5.66
C ALA A 138 9.33 -5.61 -6.40
N LEU A 139 9.38 -6.65 -7.23
CA LEU A 139 8.21 -7.20 -7.93
C LEU A 139 7.14 -7.72 -6.95
N LEU A 140 7.56 -8.34 -5.85
CA LEU A 140 6.65 -8.76 -4.78
C LEU A 140 5.99 -7.56 -4.09
N ALA A 141 6.75 -6.51 -3.79
CA ALA A 141 6.22 -5.29 -3.19
C ALA A 141 5.23 -4.60 -4.14
N ILE A 142 5.54 -4.50 -5.44
CA ILE A 142 4.62 -4.01 -6.47
C ILE A 142 3.34 -4.84 -6.50
N GLY A 143 3.45 -6.16 -6.45
CA GLY A 143 2.31 -7.07 -6.42
C GLY A 143 1.46 -6.90 -5.15
N ALA A 144 2.09 -6.77 -3.98
CA ALA A 144 1.41 -6.57 -2.71
C ALA A 144 0.69 -5.21 -2.65
N LEU A 145 1.34 -4.15 -3.11
CA LEU A 145 0.74 -2.82 -3.26
C LEU A 145 -0.39 -2.84 -4.29
N GLY A 146 -0.24 -3.62 -5.36
CA GLY A 146 -1.28 -3.83 -6.37
C GLY A 146 -2.49 -4.58 -5.84
N ALA A 147 -2.29 -5.58 -4.99
CA ALA A 147 -3.38 -6.26 -4.29
C ALA A 147 -4.08 -5.30 -3.32
N ALA A 148 -3.32 -4.52 -2.55
CA ALA A 148 -3.86 -3.52 -1.63
C ALA A 148 -4.67 -2.43 -2.34
N LEU A 149 -4.31 -2.07 -3.57
CA LEU A 149 -5.01 -1.05 -4.35
C LEU A 149 -5.99 -1.62 -5.37
N ALA A 150 -6.16 -2.95 -5.42
CA ALA A 150 -6.98 -3.67 -6.38
C ALA A 150 -6.85 -3.18 -7.84
N PHE A 151 -5.70 -2.59 -8.22
CA PHE A 151 -5.54 -2.01 -9.55
C PHE A 151 -5.10 -3.07 -10.55
N ARG A 152 -5.48 -2.91 -11.83
CA ARG A 152 -5.22 -3.91 -12.88
C ARG A 152 -3.88 -3.71 -13.57
N PRO A 153 -2.84 -4.55 -13.47
CA PRO A 153 -1.74 -4.55 -14.45
C PRO A 153 -2.25 -5.13 -15.78
N ARG A 154 -1.79 -4.60 -16.93
CA ARG A 154 -2.28 -5.01 -18.27
C ARG A 154 -1.91 -6.45 -18.63
N ARG A 155 -0.83 -6.95 -18.06
CA ARG A 155 -0.40 -8.35 -18.16
C ARG A 155 -0.43 -8.89 -16.75
N ALA A 156 -0.88 -10.13 -16.55
CA ALA A 156 -0.66 -10.81 -15.27
C ALA A 156 0.80 -10.59 -14.92
N VAL A 157 1.08 -9.95 -13.77
CA VAL A 157 2.45 -9.84 -13.29
C VAL A 157 2.94 -11.28 -13.27
N SER A 158 3.79 -11.63 -14.22
CA SER A 158 4.49 -12.88 -14.22
C SER A 158 5.45 -12.73 -13.06
N VAL A 159 4.94 -13.00 -11.86
CA VAL A 159 5.71 -12.95 -10.62
C VAL A 159 6.88 -13.94 -10.73
N GLY A 160 6.78 -14.93 -11.62
CA GLY A 160 7.90 -15.74 -12.08
C GLY A 160 8.84 -14.98 -13.01
N VAL A 161 9.77 -14.22 -12.42
CA VAL A 161 11.15 -14.36 -12.88
C VAL A 161 11.58 -15.71 -12.33
N ALA A 162 11.85 -16.69 -13.20
CA ALA A 162 12.47 -17.93 -12.76
C ALA A 162 13.81 -17.55 -12.13
N PRO A 163 13.99 -17.71 -10.81
CA PRO A 163 15.26 -17.38 -10.20
C PRO A 163 16.34 -18.31 -10.75
N PRO A 164 17.62 -17.93 -10.64
CA PRO A 164 18.70 -18.85 -10.98
C PRO A 164 18.51 -20.15 -10.19
N ALA A 165 18.43 -21.28 -10.91
CA ALA A 165 18.10 -22.57 -10.32
C ALA A 165 19.08 -22.91 -9.19
N GLY A 166 18.55 -23.17 -7.98
CA GLY A 166 19.34 -23.61 -6.82
C GLY A 166 19.50 -22.59 -5.70
N ALA A 167 18.90 -21.40 -5.80
CA ALA A 167 18.93 -20.42 -4.72
C ALA A 167 18.07 -20.88 -3.51
N PRO A 168 18.57 -20.85 -2.27
CA PRO A 168 17.86 -21.39 -1.10
C PRO A 168 16.58 -20.62 -0.73
N TRP A 169 16.39 -19.42 -1.28
CA TRP A 169 15.20 -18.60 -1.09
C TRP A 169 14.13 -18.76 -2.18
N GLU A 170 14.42 -19.50 -3.25
CA GLU A 170 13.53 -19.68 -4.41
C GLU A 170 12.16 -20.24 -4.01
N CYS A 171 12.12 -21.35 -3.26
CA CYS A 171 10.86 -21.97 -2.85
C CYS A 171 10.01 -21.05 -1.96
N ALA A 172 10.67 -20.33 -1.04
CA ALA A 172 9.98 -19.39 -0.16
C ALA A 172 9.45 -18.18 -0.94
N LEU A 173 10.21 -17.70 -1.92
CA LEU A 173 9.79 -16.63 -2.81
C LEU A 173 8.58 -17.07 -3.65
N GLN A 174 8.65 -18.21 -4.33
CA GLN A 174 7.54 -18.75 -5.13
C GLN A 174 6.24 -18.87 -4.33
N GLU A 175 6.32 -19.30 -3.07
CA GLU A 175 5.17 -19.37 -2.17
C GLU A 175 4.59 -17.98 -1.85
N VAL A 176 5.43 -16.99 -1.56
CA VAL A 176 4.97 -15.60 -1.35
C VAL A 176 4.37 -15.02 -2.63
N GLN A 177 4.98 -15.30 -3.78
CA GLN A 177 4.47 -14.86 -5.08
C GLN A 177 3.09 -15.45 -5.38
N ARG A 178 2.87 -16.73 -5.05
CA ARG A 178 1.56 -17.39 -5.12
C ARG A 178 0.54 -16.69 -4.21
N GLN A 179 0.90 -16.44 -2.95
CA GLN A 179 0.02 -15.76 -1.99
C GLN A 179 -0.35 -14.34 -2.44
N VAL A 180 0.62 -13.56 -2.93
CA VAL A 180 0.37 -12.22 -3.48
C VAL A 180 -0.56 -12.28 -4.68
N LYS A 181 -0.37 -13.26 -5.58
CA LYS A 181 -1.23 -13.46 -6.74
C LYS A 181 -2.66 -13.85 -6.35
N GLU A 182 -2.82 -14.74 -5.37
CA GLU A 182 -4.13 -15.15 -4.85
C GLU A 182 -4.85 -13.98 -4.18
N GLU A 183 -4.13 -13.24 -3.32
CA GLU A 183 -4.66 -12.05 -2.68
C GLU A 183 -5.06 -11.00 -3.71
N TYR A 184 -4.23 -10.81 -4.75
CA TYR A 184 -4.54 -9.91 -5.85
C TYR A 184 -5.83 -10.31 -6.60
N GLU A 185 -5.99 -11.58 -6.98
CA GLU A 185 -7.22 -12.06 -7.66
C GLU A 185 -8.45 -12.02 -6.74
N ARG A 186 -8.26 -12.19 -5.43
CA ARG A 186 -9.32 -11.97 -4.44
C ARG A 186 -9.75 -10.50 -4.41
N ARG A 187 -8.80 -9.58 -4.28
CA ARG A 187 -9.05 -8.13 -4.25
C ARG A 187 -9.58 -7.59 -5.57
N ARG A 188 -9.31 -8.25 -6.68
CA ARG A 188 -9.97 -7.95 -7.95
C ARG A 188 -11.50 -8.12 -7.88
N LYS A 189 -12.00 -9.06 -7.08
CA LYS A 189 -13.44 -9.29 -6.90
C LYS A 189 -14.01 -8.41 -5.79
N GLU A 190 -13.26 -8.25 -4.70
CA GLU A 190 -13.71 -7.56 -3.48
C GLU A 190 -13.49 -6.03 -3.54
N GLY A 191 -12.63 -5.55 -4.43
CA GLY A 191 -12.21 -4.15 -4.51
C GLY A 191 -11.07 -3.80 -3.55
N VAL A 192 -10.81 -2.50 -3.45
CA VAL A 192 -9.79 -1.94 -2.56
C VAL A 192 -10.25 -2.13 -1.11
N PRO A 193 -9.39 -2.64 -0.19
CA PRO A 193 -9.74 -2.75 1.22
C PRO A 193 -10.17 -1.39 1.78
N CYS A 194 -11.07 -1.38 2.76
CA CYS A 194 -11.66 -0.20 3.43
C CYS A 194 -12.56 0.70 2.55
N MET A 195 -12.61 0.52 1.23
CA MET A 195 -13.47 1.34 0.36
C MET A 195 -14.95 1.00 0.51
N ALA A 196 -15.29 -0.28 0.64
CA ALA A 196 -16.68 -0.68 0.89
C ALA A 196 -17.18 -0.14 2.24
N GLU A 197 -16.31 -0.14 3.25
CA GLU A 197 -16.58 0.44 4.56
C GLU A 197 -16.69 1.97 4.51
N LEU A 198 -15.87 2.65 3.69
CA LEU A 198 -15.99 4.09 3.43
C LEU A 198 -17.32 4.42 2.76
N ASP A 199 -17.71 3.67 1.73
CA ASP A 199 -19.00 3.83 1.05
C ASP A 199 -20.18 3.60 2.00
N ALA A 200 -20.08 2.60 2.89
CA ALA A 200 -21.08 2.32 3.91
C ALA A 200 -21.17 3.44 4.96
N ALA A 201 -20.03 3.98 5.42
CA ALA A 201 -19.98 5.13 6.32
C ALA A 201 -20.57 6.39 5.66
N ALA A 202 -20.27 6.61 4.37
CA ALA A 202 -20.83 7.68 3.56
C ALA A 202 -22.35 7.57 3.38
N ALA A 203 -22.85 6.37 3.11
CA ALA A 203 -24.28 6.11 3.04
C ALA A 203 -24.97 6.39 4.39
N ALA A 204 -24.35 5.99 5.50
CA ALA A 204 -24.86 6.26 6.84
C ALA A 204 -24.85 7.76 7.18
N GLY A 205 -23.78 8.48 6.82
CA GLY A 205 -23.69 9.94 6.98
C GLY A 205 -24.80 10.68 6.21
N ARG A 206 -25.03 10.30 4.95
CA ARG A 206 -26.16 10.83 4.14
C ARG A 206 -27.52 10.51 4.76
N ALA A 207 -27.69 9.33 5.36
CA ALA A 207 -28.91 8.98 6.06
C ALA A 207 -29.15 9.90 7.28
N VAL A 208 -28.10 10.19 8.06
CA VAL A 208 -28.15 11.16 9.17
C VAL A 208 -28.53 12.55 8.65
N GLN A 209 -27.86 13.05 7.60
CA GLN A 209 -28.18 14.36 7.02
C GLN A 209 -29.65 14.47 6.60
N ARG A 210 -30.21 13.44 5.95
CA ARG A 210 -31.63 13.42 5.55
C ARG A 210 -32.57 13.42 6.75
N ALA A 211 -32.26 12.63 7.79
CA ALA A 211 -33.06 12.59 9.01
C ALA A 211 -33.09 13.96 9.72
N VAL A 212 -31.98 14.69 9.71
CA VAL A 212 -31.86 16.03 10.30
C VAL A 212 -32.56 17.10 9.44
N ALA A 213 -32.46 17.01 8.11
CA ALA A 213 -33.08 17.96 7.18
C ALA A 213 -34.61 17.88 7.18
N ALA A 214 -35.19 16.71 7.49
CA ALA A 214 -36.63 16.51 7.54
C ALA A 214 -37.34 17.32 8.65
N GLY A 215 -36.60 17.94 9.57
CA GLY A 215 -37.12 18.91 10.55
C GLY A 215 -38.12 18.37 11.58
N ARG A 216 -38.53 17.11 11.47
CA ARG A 216 -39.38 16.41 12.43
C ARG A 216 -38.52 15.51 13.33
N PRO A 217 -38.91 15.31 14.60
CA PRO A 217 -38.35 14.24 15.42
C PRO A 217 -38.56 12.92 14.68
N CYS A 218 -37.49 12.37 14.10
CA CYS A 218 -37.51 11.03 13.57
C CYS A 218 -37.34 10.09 14.78
N PRO A 219 -38.30 9.20 15.06
CA PRO A 219 -38.19 8.26 16.19
C PRO A 219 -36.88 7.45 16.15
N ASP A 220 -36.33 7.27 14.95
CA ASP A 220 -35.11 6.50 14.69
C ASP A 220 -33.84 7.36 14.57
N ALA A 221 -33.89 8.68 14.80
CA ALA A 221 -32.71 9.55 14.64
C ALA A 221 -31.52 9.08 15.47
N ALA A 222 -31.77 8.67 16.72
CA ALA A 222 -30.75 8.10 17.60
C ALA A 222 -30.18 6.78 17.06
N ALA A 223 -31.03 5.92 16.49
CA ALA A 223 -30.62 4.66 15.88
C ALA A 223 -29.77 4.88 14.61
N VAL A 224 -30.14 5.86 13.78
CA VAL A 224 -29.39 6.23 12.56
C VAL A 224 -28.03 6.83 12.92
N VAL A 225 -27.96 7.69 13.94
CA VAL A 225 -26.69 8.23 14.45
C VAL A 225 -25.82 7.13 15.06
N ALA A 226 -26.40 6.21 15.83
CA ALA A 226 -25.67 5.08 16.40
C ALA A 226 -25.13 4.13 15.30
N ALA A 227 -25.91 3.87 14.25
CA ALA A 227 -25.47 3.10 13.10
C ALA A 227 -24.30 3.79 12.37
N ALA A 228 -24.36 5.11 12.17
CA ALA A 228 -23.26 5.87 11.57
C ALA A 228 -21.98 5.81 12.41
N ARG A 229 -22.08 5.86 13.75
CA ARG A 229 -20.92 5.67 14.65
C ARG A 229 -20.28 4.30 14.48
N ARG A 230 -21.10 3.23 14.46
CA ARG A 230 -20.58 1.86 14.23
C ARG A 230 -19.86 1.73 12.89
N ARG A 231 -20.38 2.37 11.83
CA ARG A 231 -19.70 2.38 10.51
C ARG A 231 -18.37 3.12 10.56
N CYS A 232 -18.27 4.20 11.33
CA CYS A 232 -16.97 4.86 11.57
C CYS A 232 -15.98 3.93 12.27
N ASP A 233 -16.43 3.19 13.28
CA ASP A 233 -15.57 2.27 14.04
C ASP A 233 -15.07 1.12 13.15
N GLU A 234 -15.97 0.51 12.37
CA GLU A 234 -15.62 -0.54 11.38
C GLU A 234 -14.62 -0.02 10.35
N LEU A 235 -14.83 1.18 9.81
CA LEU A 235 -13.92 1.80 8.84
C LEU A 235 -12.55 2.07 9.45
N GLU A 236 -12.51 2.65 10.65
CA GLU A 236 -11.27 2.96 11.38
C GLU A 236 -10.46 1.69 11.65
N GLU A 237 -11.11 0.60 12.05
CA GLU A 237 -10.45 -0.70 12.25
C GLU A 237 -9.81 -1.21 10.95
N LYS A 238 -10.52 -1.17 9.82
CA LYS A 238 -9.98 -1.62 8.52
C LYS A 238 -8.81 -0.75 8.07
N VAL A 239 -8.93 0.57 8.24
CA VAL A 239 -7.86 1.53 7.92
C VAL A 239 -6.64 1.28 8.79
N PHE A 240 -6.82 1.03 10.09
CA PHE A 240 -5.73 0.70 11.01
C PHE A 240 -4.99 -0.57 10.58
N VAL A 241 -5.71 -1.66 10.31
CA VAL A 241 -5.11 -2.93 9.87
C VAL A 241 -4.32 -2.76 8.57
N LEU A 242 -4.83 -1.98 7.62
CA LEU A 242 -4.14 -1.71 6.36
C LEU A 242 -2.90 -0.82 6.56
N ASP A 243 -2.99 0.24 7.37
CA ASP A 243 -1.85 1.13 7.64
C ASP A 243 -0.71 0.40 8.33
N GLU A 244 -1.00 -0.48 9.29
CA GLU A 244 0.01 -1.33 9.93
C GLU A 244 0.75 -2.20 8.89
N LYS A 245 0.00 -2.82 7.97
CA LYS A 245 0.57 -3.66 6.89
C LYS A 245 1.44 -2.84 5.94
N VAL A 246 0.99 -1.65 5.53
CA VAL A 246 1.76 -0.75 4.66
C VAL A 246 3.00 -0.24 5.40
N GLY A 247 2.88 0.05 6.70
CA GLY A 247 4.00 0.45 7.55
C GLY A 247 5.06 -0.64 7.71
N GLU A 248 4.65 -1.90 7.86
CA GLU A 248 5.56 -3.05 7.84
C GLU A 248 6.31 -3.13 6.51
N LEU A 249 5.60 -3.07 5.38
CA LEU A 249 6.22 -3.10 4.05
C LEU A 249 7.20 -1.94 3.84
N HIS A 250 6.81 -0.72 4.21
CA HIS A 250 7.65 0.47 4.11
C HIS A 250 8.96 0.31 4.89
N ARG A 251 8.92 -0.20 6.13
CA ARG A 251 10.12 -0.46 6.93
C ARG A 251 11.05 -1.49 6.29
N GLU A 252 10.49 -2.59 5.75
CA GLU A 252 11.30 -3.61 5.09
C GLU A 252 11.92 -3.08 3.78
N LEU A 253 11.19 -2.24 3.02
CA LEU A 253 11.71 -1.58 1.81
C LEU A 253 12.85 -0.61 2.10
N ILE A 254 12.83 0.11 3.24
CA ILE A 254 13.96 0.92 3.69
C ILE A 254 15.20 0.02 3.85
N GLY A 255 15.05 -1.14 4.51
CA GLY A 255 16.15 -2.09 4.68
C GLY A 255 16.73 -2.57 3.35
N VAL A 256 15.87 -2.90 2.38
CA VAL A 256 16.31 -3.29 1.02
C VAL A 256 17.06 -2.15 0.34
N ARG A 257 16.54 -0.92 0.40
CA ARG A 257 17.17 0.25 -0.23
C ARG A 257 18.54 0.58 0.38
N MET A 258 18.68 0.46 1.71
CA MET A 258 19.97 0.68 2.37
C MET A 258 21.05 -0.27 1.85
N VAL A 259 20.74 -1.57 1.74
CA VAL A 259 21.66 -2.56 1.18
C VAL A 259 22.00 -2.26 -0.28
N LEU A 260 21.01 -1.89 -1.10
CA LEU A 260 21.25 -1.52 -2.50
C LEU A 260 22.15 -0.28 -2.64
N LEU A 261 22.00 0.72 -1.76
CA LEU A 261 22.85 1.90 -1.73
C LEU A 261 24.30 1.55 -1.33
N GLU A 262 24.49 0.69 -0.33
CA GLU A 262 25.82 0.17 0.04
C GLU A 262 26.50 -0.52 -1.14
N TRP A 263 25.75 -1.35 -1.89
CA TRP A 263 26.27 -2.01 -3.09
C TRP A 263 26.60 -1.04 -4.21
N SER A 264 25.74 -0.03 -4.44
CA SER A 264 25.99 1.01 -5.45
C SER A 264 27.27 1.79 -5.13
N GLN A 265 27.50 2.13 -3.86
CA GLN A 265 28.71 2.80 -3.41
C GLN A 265 29.96 1.92 -3.58
N ALA A 266 29.86 0.64 -3.19
CA ALA A 266 30.94 -0.33 -3.36
C ALA A 266 31.29 -0.53 -4.85
N ALA A 267 30.29 -0.58 -5.73
CA ALA A 267 30.47 -0.71 -7.18
C ALA A 267 31.20 0.49 -7.81
N ARG A 268 31.04 1.68 -7.24
CA ARG A 268 31.71 2.91 -7.68
C ARG A 268 33.12 3.08 -7.10
N GLY A 269 33.63 2.11 -6.34
CA GLY A 269 34.97 2.16 -5.74
C GLY A 269 35.06 3.05 -4.50
N HIS A 270 33.93 3.52 -3.95
CA HIS A 270 33.92 4.22 -2.67
C HIS A 270 33.98 3.19 -1.54
N GLN A 271 35.17 2.92 -1.01
CA GLN A 271 35.30 2.24 0.28
C GLN A 271 34.61 3.13 1.33
N LEU A 272 33.49 2.66 1.87
CA LEU A 272 32.85 3.26 3.04
C LEU A 272 33.89 3.32 4.18
N LEU A 273 34.22 4.55 4.59
CA LEU A 273 34.94 4.82 5.83
C LEU A 273 34.15 4.18 6.96
N LYS A 274 34.67 3.08 7.51
CA LYS A 274 34.16 2.48 8.74
C LYS A 274 34.38 3.48 9.87
N PHE A 275 33.29 3.97 10.46
CA PHE A 275 33.28 4.56 11.79
C PHE A 275 32.61 3.56 12.74
#